data_AF-A0A9W9ZC12-F1
#
_entry.id   AF-A0A9W9ZC12-F1
#
_cell.length_a   1.000
_cell.length_b   1.000
_cell.length_c   1.000
_cell.angle_alpha   90.00
_cell.angle_beta   90.00
_cell.angle_gamma   90.00
#
_symmetry.space_group_name_H-M   'P 1'
#
loop_
_entity.id
_entity.type
_entity.pdbx_description
1 polymer ?
#
loop_
_entity_poly.entity_id
_entity_poly.type
_entity_poly.pdbx_seq_one_letter_code
_entity_poly.pdbx_strand_id
1 'polypeptide(L)'
;MAAASEFPTELATRPLGLIALMGLDINQKPLHKAIWESFSVNRHPDRVPLSFKLLPIDHEFAKAKSKRSTYEWYLPKGILKTKWMHKHLNLTPAVVVMFYELDWDDTQWRDKQTECASKLEKNQVQ
;
A
#
# COMPACT_ATOMS: atom_id res chain seq x y z
N MET A 1 32.98 -19.99 -10.04
CA MET A 1 32.93 -18.53 -10.28
C MET A 1 31.97 -17.94 -9.26
N ALA A 2 32.50 -17.26 -8.25
CA ALA A 2 31.70 -16.73 -7.15
C ALA A 2 30.81 -15.59 -7.68
N ALA A 3 29.51 -15.66 -7.38
CA ALA A 3 28.53 -14.64 -7.72
C ALA A 3 28.88 -13.33 -7.01
N ALA A 4 29.72 -12.53 -7.65
CA ALA A 4 29.97 -11.16 -7.23
C ALA A 4 28.73 -10.32 -7.54
N SER A 5 28.06 -9.90 -6.47
CA SER A 5 27.63 -8.51 -6.29
C SER A 5 26.60 -7.90 -7.25
N GLU A 6 25.44 -8.51 -7.47
CA GLU A 6 24.26 -7.71 -7.86
C GLU A 6 23.44 -7.39 -6.61
N PHE A 7 23.64 -6.17 -6.10
CA PHE A 7 22.77 -5.63 -5.08
C PHE A 7 21.36 -5.39 -5.67
N PRO A 8 20.28 -5.62 -4.89
CA PRO A 8 18.94 -5.28 -5.31
C PRO A 8 18.87 -3.82 -5.78
N THR A 9 18.14 -3.56 -6.87
CA THR A 9 18.00 -2.20 -7.42
C THR A 9 17.36 -1.23 -6.43
N GLU A 10 16.62 -1.77 -5.44
CA GLU A 10 16.07 -1.00 -4.34
C GLU A 10 17.14 -0.35 -3.45
N LEU A 11 18.37 -0.88 -3.40
CA LEU A 11 19.50 -0.25 -2.68
C LEU A 11 20.16 0.87 -3.47
N ALA A 12 20.06 0.84 -4.80
CA ALA A 12 20.63 1.84 -5.69
C ALA A 12 19.74 3.08 -5.86
N THR A 13 18.53 3.07 -5.29
CA THR A 13 17.50 4.10 -5.49
C THR A 13 17.00 4.64 -4.16
N ARG A 14 16.45 5.87 -4.18
CA ARG A 14 15.81 6.44 -3.00
C ARG A 14 14.52 5.66 -2.70
N PRO A 15 14.38 5.00 -1.53
CA PRO A 15 13.16 4.30 -1.18
C PRO A 15 12.01 5.29 -1.03
N LEU A 16 10.87 4.98 -1.65
CA LEU A 16 9.64 5.77 -1.55
C LEU A 16 8.62 5.01 -0.69
N GLY A 17 7.94 5.72 0.20
CA GLY A 17 6.84 5.13 0.97
C GLY A 17 5.70 4.72 0.04
N LEU A 18 5.29 3.45 0.10
CA LEU A 18 4.19 2.93 -0.71
C LEU A 18 2.85 3.26 -0.06
N ILE A 19 1.97 3.91 -0.82
CA ILE A 19 0.58 4.19 -0.46
C ILE A 19 -0.33 3.51 -1.46
N ALA A 20 -1.26 2.70 -0.96
CA ALA A 20 -2.29 2.06 -1.77
C ALA A 20 -3.57 2.90 -1.72
N LEU A 21 -4.13 3.23 -2.88
CA LEU A 21 -5.44 3.85 -3.03
C LEU A 21 -6.40 2.79 -3.57
N MET A 22 -7.57 2.63 -2.95
CA MET A 22 -8.58 1.62 -3.33
C MET A 22 -9.95 2.27 -3.47
N GLY A 23 -10.84 1.65 -4.25
CA GLY A 23 -12.22 2.12 -4.43
C GLY A 23 -12.39 3.24 -5.47
N LEU A 24 -11.32 3.65 -6.16
CA LEU A 24 -11.40 4.61 -7.26
C LEU A 24 -11.54 3.87 -8.61
N ASP A 25 -12.72 4.00 -9.21
CA ASP A 25 -12.94 3.63 -10.62
C ASP A 25 -12.52 4.76 -11.59
N ILE A 26 -11.27 4.72 -12.03
CA ILE A 26 -10.69 5.71 -12.95
C ILE A 26 -11.22 5.62 -14.39
N ASN A 27 -11.86 4.50 -14.77
CA ASN A 27 -12.30 4.25 -16.14
C ASN A 27 -13.73 4.76 -16.35
N GLN A 28 -14.61 4.54 -15.36
CA GLN A 28 -16.01 4.92 -15.46
C GLN A 28 -16.30 6.32 -14.88
N LYS A 29 -15.54 6.75 -13.87
CA LYS A 29 -15.83 8.00 -13.13
C LYS A 29 -14.72 9.04 -13.31
N PRO A 30 -14.99 10.17 -14.01
CA PRO A 30 -13.99 11.21 -14.23
C PRO A 30 -13.54 11.88 -12.92
N LEU A 31 -14.42 11.99 -11.93
CA LEU A 31 -14.06 12.49 -10.59
C LEU A 31 -12.98 11.61 -9.93
N HIS A 32 -13.13 10.29 -10.02
CA HIS A 32 -12.15 9.36 -9.45
C HIS A 32 -10.80 9.45 -10.16
N LYS A 33 -10.82 9.63 -11.49
CA LYS A 33 -9.62 9.90 -12.27
C LYS A 33 -8.93 11.19 -11.82
N ALA A 34 -9.68 12.28 -11.63
CA ALA A 34 -9.12 13.54 -11.15
C ALA A 34 -8.49 13.41 -9.74
N ILE A 35 -9.13 12.66 -8.84
CA ILE A 35 -8.57 12.34 -7.51
C ILE A 35 -7.24 11.58 -7.67
N TRP A 36 -7.22 10.51 -8.49
CA TRP A 36 -6.00 9.73 -8.76
C TRP A 36 -4.85 10.59 -9.33
N GLU A 37 -5.16 11.45 -10.29
CA GLU A 37 -4.18 12.34 -10.93
C GLU A 37 -3.64 13.41 -9.96
N SER A 38 -4.46 13.90 -9.02
CA SER A 38 -4.03 14.85 -7.99
C SER A 38 -2.91 14.29 -7.10
N PHE A 39 -2.93 12.98 -6.84
CA PHE A 39 -1.89 12.29 -6.08
C PHE A 39 -0.67 11.95 -6.94
N SER A 40 -0.90 11.52 -8.18
CA SER A 40 0.14 10.89 -9.01
C SER A 40 0.93 11.90 -9.85
N VAL A 41 0.28 12.93 -10.37
CA VAL A 41 0.85 13.90 -11.31
C VAL A 41 1.07 15.25 -10.66
N ASN A 42 0.13 15.70 -9.82
CA ASN A 42 0.08 17.07 -9.31
C ASN A 42 0.84 17.25 -7.97
N ARG A 43 2.05 16.69 -7.88
CA ARG A 43 2.89 16.84 -6.68
C ARG A 43 3.75 18.11 -6.76
N HIS A 44 3.53 19.00 -5.79
CA HIS A 44 4.43 20.13 -5.55
C HIS A 44 5.85 19.62 -5.23
N PRO A 45 6.92 20.23 -5.78
CA PRO A 45 8.31 19.79 -5.59
C PRO A 45 8.76 19.72 -4.12
N ASP A 46 8.15 20.51 -3.23
CA ASP A 46 8.49 20.53 -1.80
C ASP A 46 7.94 19.32 -1.00
N ARG A 47 7.10 18.48 -1.61
CA ARG A 47 6.51 17.33 -0.91
C ARG A 47 7.47 16.14 -0.95
N VAL A 48 7.51 15.39 0.16
CA VAL A 48 8.25 14.12 0.22
C VAL A 48 7.75 13.18 -0.90
N PRO A 49 8.65 12.58 -1.69
CA PRO A 49 8.25 11.69 -2.76
C PRO A 49 7.68 10.39 -2.16
N LEU A 50 6.48 10.01 -2.59
CA LEU A 50 5.81 8.75 -2.20
C LEU A 50 5.40 7.99 -3.46
N SER A 51 5.36 6.67 -3.35
CA SER A 51 4.88 5.79 -4.41
C SER A 51 3.39 5.53 -4.20
N PHE A 52 2.55 5.89 -5.17
CA PHE A 52 1.12 5.57 -5.14
C PHE A 52 0.82 4.38 -6.04
N LYS A 53 -0.02 3.47 -5.57
CA LYS A 53 -0.59 2.39 -6.39
C LYS A 53 -2.10 2.38 -6.25
N LEU A 54 -2.78 2.36 -7.39
CA LEU A 54 -4.21 2.06 -7.44
C LEU A 54 -4.39 0.54 -7.35
N LEU A 55 -5.15 0.09 -6.35
CA LEU A 55 -5.46 -1.32 -6.14
C LEU A 55 -6.98 -1.56 -6.20
N PRO A 56 -7.41 -2.75 -6.66
CA PRO A 56 -8.81 -3.17 -6.56
C PRO A 56 -9.31 -3.16 -5.10
N ILE A 57 -10.61 -2.94 -4.92
CA ILE A 57 -11.24 -2.89 -3.57
C ILE A 57 -11.21 -4.25 -2.84
N ASP A 58 -11.14 -5.32 -3.61
CA ASP A 58 -11.04 -6.72 -3.19
C ASP A 58 -9.59 -7.21 -3.07
N HIS A 59 -8.61 -6.32 -3.22
CA HIS A 59 -7.20 -6.69 -3.10
C HIS A 59 -6.86 -7.17 -1.68
N GLU A 60 -6.42 -8.43 -1.57
CA GLU A 60 -6.02 -9.01 -0.30
C GLU A 60 -4.54 -8.79 -0.01
N PHE A 61 -4.25 -8.06 1.06
CA PHE A 61 -2.88 -7.87 1.53
C PHE A 61 -2.34 -9.13 2.22
N ALA A 62 -1.05 -9.40 2.02
CA ALA A 62 -0.38 -10.52 2.67
C ALA A 62 -0.39 -10.32 4.19
N LYS A 63 -1.08 -11.21 4.91
CA LYS A 63 -1.13 -11.21 6.38
C LYS A 63 0.25 -11.32 6.99
N ALA A 64 0.53 -10.59 8.07
CA ALA A 64 1.74 -10.79 8.85
C ALA A 64 1.86 -12.28 9.24
N LYS A 65 3.01 -12.86 8.93
CA LYS A 65 3.37 -14.17 9.48
C LYS A 65 3.54 -13.99 11.00
N SER A 66 3.11 -14.99 11.77
CA SER A 66 3.32 -15.01 13.22
C SER A 66 4.78 -14.71 13.54
N LYS A 67 5.01 -13.85 14.54
CA LYS A 67 6.36 -13.54 15.01
C LYS A 67 6.97 -14.84 15.53
N ARG A 68 7.91 -15.41 14.77
CA ARG A 68 8.68 -16.56 15.23
C ARG A 68 9.58 -16.08 16.37
N SER A 69 9.41 -16.68 17.55
CA SER A 69 10.11 -16.32 18.80
C SER A 69 11.64 -16.42 18.70
N THR A 70 12.16 -17.25 17.78
CA THR A 70 13.60 -17.47 17.64
C THR A 70 14.27 -16.41 16.76
N TYR A 71 14.52 -15.24 17.34
CA TYR A 71 15.34 -14.17 16.75
C TYR A 71 16.86 -14.47 16.81
N GLU A 72 17.27 -15.54 17.51
CA GLU A 72 18.67 -15.87 17.84
C GLU A 72 19.57 -16.18 16.63
N TRP A 73 19.02 -16.46 15.44
CA TRP A 73 19.80 -16.92 14.30
C TRP A 73 20.25 -15.81 13.33
N TYR A 74 19.89 -14.54 13.58
CA TYR A 74 20.31 -13.38 12.75
C TYR A 74 21.36 -12.51 13.46
N LEU A 75 22.38 -13.16 14.01
CA LEU A 75 23.61 -12.51 14.47
C LEU A 75 24.62 -12.53 13.31
N PRO A 76 25.22 -11.39 12.93
CA PRO A 76 25.16 -10.07 13.56
C PRO A 76 23.87 -9.27 13.24
N LYS A 77 23.53 -8.34 14.15
CA LYS A 77 22.46 -7.34 13.94
C LYS A 77 22.79 -6.50 12.70
N GLY A 78 21.76 -6.08 11.96
CA GLY A 78 21.91 -5.22 10.78
C GLY A 78 21.85 -5.94 9.42
N ILE A 79 21.71 -7.27 9.40
CA ILE A 79 21.48 -8.03 8.16
C ILE A 79 19.99 -7.92 7.77
N LEU A 80 19.74 -7.31 6.62
CA LEU A 80 18.42 -7.24 6.02
C LEU A 80 18.18 -8.47 5.13
N LYS A 81 16.98 -9.05 5.18
CA LYS A 81 16.58 -10.10 4.22
C LYS A 81 16.53 -9.50 2.81
N THR A 82 17.07 -10.20 1.81
CA THR A 82 17.13 -9.73 0.41
C THR A 82 15.77 -9.26 -0.14
N LYS A 83 14.68 -9.96 0.20
CA LYS A 83 13.32 -9.62 -0.25
C LYS A 83 12.60 -8.58 0.62
N TRP A 84 13.22 -8.10 1.70
CA TRP A 84 12.57 -7.18 2.64
C TRP A 84 12.25 -5.84 1.96
N MET A 85 13.21 -5.26 1.24
CA MET A 85 12.99 -3.99 0.52
C MET A 85 11.90 -4.14 -0.52
N HIS A 86 11.98 -5.17 -1.37
CA HIS A 86 10.95 -5.43 -2.36
C HIS A 86 9.55 -5.55 -1.72
N LYS A 87 9.43 -6.27 -0.60
CA LYS A 87 8.17 -6.39 0.13
C LYS A 87 7.65 -5.03 0.58
N HIS A 88 8.45 -4.24 1.29
CA HIS A 88 7.99 -3.00 1.93
C HIS A 88 7.92 -1.79 0.99
N LEU A 89 8.57 -1.85 -0.17
CA LEU A 89 8.50 -0.80 -1.18
C LEU A 89 7.45 -1.06 -2.26
N ASN A 90 7.09 -2.34 -2.51
CA ASN A 90 6.23 -2.69 -3.65
C ASN A 90 4.96 -3.48 -3.30
N LEU A 91 4.96 -4.27 -2.22
CA LEU A 91 3.90 -5.24 -1.93
C LEU A 91 3.07 -4.87 -0.70
N THR A 92 3.72 -4.43 0.36
CA THR A 92 3.08 -4.07 1.63
C THR A 92 3.07 -2.55 1.75
N PRO A 93 1.94 -1.89 1.46
CA PRO A 93 1.83 -0.45 1.61
C PRO A 93 2.01 -0.04 3.07
N ALA A 94 2.61 1.13 3.28
CA ALA A 94 2.69 1.76 4.59
C ALA A 94 1.33 2.36 5.00
N VAL A 95 0.54 2.80 4.02
CA VAL A 95 -0.80 3.34 4.21
C VAL A 95 -1.72 2.80 3.13
N VAL A 96 -2.92 2.38 3.54
CA VAL A 96 -4.01 2.00 2.65
C VAL A 96 -5.12 3.04 2.82
N VAL A 97 -5.54 3.67 1.72
CA VAL A 97 -6.64 4.64 1.68
C VAL A 97 -7.76 4.06 0.85
N MET A 98 -8.93 3.89 1.47
CA MET A 98 -10.13 3.42 0.77
C MET A 98 -11.05 4.62 0.52
N PHE A 99 -11.36 4.87 -0.76
CA PHE A 99 -12.39 5.82 -1.15
C PHE A 99 -13.72 5.09 -1.21
N TYR A 100 -14.72 5.66 -0.57
CA TYR A 100 -16.08 5.14 -0.55
C TYR A 100 -17.03 6.30 -0.82
N GLU A 101 -17.89 6.13 -1.83
CA GLU A 101 -18.85 7.14 -2.24
C GLU A 101 -20.13 6.96 -1.42
N LEU A 102 -20.43 7.96 -0.61
CA LEU A 102 -21.60 7.99 0.26
C LEU A 102 -22.44 9.20 -0.08
N ASP A 103 -23.73 8.97 -0.26
CA ASP A 103 -24.73 10.00 -0.43
C ASP A 103 -25.52 10.14 0.88
N TRP A 104 -25.61 11.35 1.42
CA TRP A 104 -26.21 11.60 2.72
C TRP A 104 -27.73 11.36 2.73
N ASP A 105 -28.37 11.48 1.56
CA ASP A 105 -29.81 11.27 1.38
C ASP A 105 -30.17 9.81 1.05
N ASP A 106 -29.19 8.91 1.09
CA ASP A 106 -29.42 7.50 0.80
C ASP A 106 -30.25 6.82 1.91
N THR A 107 -31.40 6.28 1.51
CA THR A 107 -32.28 5.50 2.39
C THR A 107 -31.59 4.30 3.08
N GLN A 108 -30.48 3.80 2.51
CA GLN A 108 -29.68 2.69 3.04
C GLN A 108 -28.35 3.16 3.67
N TRP A 109 -28.24 4.41 4.10
CA TRP A 109 -27.02 4.98 4.69
C TRP A 109 -26.35 4.08 5.74
N ARG A 110 -27.14 3.55 6.69
CA ARG A 110 -26.62 2.70 7.79
C ARG A 110 -26.02 1.39 7.29
N ASP A 111 -26.62 0.79 6.27
CA ASP A 111 -26.13 -0.46 5.70
C ASP A 111 -24.81 -0.23 4.95
N LYS A 112 -24.74 0.84 4.15
CA LYS A 112 -23.51 1.26 3.46
C LYS A 112 -22.37 1.61 4.42
N GLN A 113 -22.69 2.26 5.55
CA GLN A 113 -21.70 2.52 6.59
C GLN A 113 -21.16 1.22 7.20
N THR A 114 -22.03 0.25 7.47
CA THR A 114 -21.66 -1.05 8.04
C THR A 114 -20.84 -1.88 7.05
N GLU A 115 -21.20 -1.84 5.77
CA GLU A 115 -20.45 -2.46 4.68
C GLU A 115 -19.03 -1.86 4.56
N CYS A 116 -18.92 -0.53 4.63
CA CYS A 116 -17.62 0.17 4.60
C CYS A 116 -16.73 -0.25 5.78
N ALA A 117 -17.27 -0.28 7.00
CA ALA A 117 -16.54 -0.74 8.18
C ALA A 117 -16.05 -2.19 8.03
N SER A 118 -16.93 -3.08 7.57
CA SER A 118 -16.61 -4.50 7.35
C SER A 118 -15.50 -4.69 6.30
N LYS A 119 -15.52 -3.90 5.22
CA LYS A 119 -14.47 -3.91 4.19
C LYS A 119 -13.14 -3.39 4.71
N LEU A 120 -13.15 -2.36 5.56
CA LEU A 120 -11.94 -1.83 6.18
C LEU A 120 -11.30 -2.85 7.12
N GLU A 121 -12.09 -3.55 7.94
CA GLU A 121 -11.60 -4.63 8.81
C GLU A 121 -10.94 -5.76 8.01
N LYS A 122 -11.55 -6.17 6.89
CA LYS A 122 -10.98 -7.19 6.01
C LYS A 122 -9.63 -6.76 5.41
N ASN A 123 -9.51 -5.48 5.05
CA ASN A 123 -8.34 -4.91 4.38
C ASN A 123 -7.28 -4.34 5.33
N GLN A 124 -7.43 -4.54 6.65
CA GLN A 124 -6.37 -4.17 7.60
C GLN A 124 -5.12 -5.01 7.37
N VAL A 125 -4.03 -4.31 7.03
CA VAL A 125 -2.68 -4.86 7.00
C VAL A 125 -2.25 -5.09 8.45
N GLN A 126 -2.34 -6.35 8.92
CA GLN A 126 -1.80 -6.79 10.22
C GLN A 126 -0.27 -6.97 10.17
#